data_AF-A0A8T0EZ75-F1
#
_entry.id   AF-A0A8T0EZ75-F1
#
_cell.length_a   1.000
_cell.length_b   1.000
_cell.length_c   1.000
_cell.angle_alpha   90.00
_cell.angle_beta   90.00
_cell.angle_gamma   90.00
#
_symmetry.space_group_name_H-M   'P 1'
#
loop_
_entity.id
_entity.type
_entity.pdbx_description
1 polymer ?
#
loop_
_entity_poly.entity_id
_entity_poly.type
_entity_poly.pdbx_seq_one_letter_code
_entity_poly.pdbx_strand_id
1 'polypeptide(L)'
;MIKELILIIGCMTVADAVLCRLSTCLSFQCGTTTCPPGYRVKIGGGFCGCCNNCVKALSEGETCNPNIKYGGYPANKGVTNSEPMCDYGLKCDRSTSTCVKKHNNLLLTRIAPLDSLGKRTHINMLKYVALLLVAVAVAQAIVCPKDFCDKVECEELTDCLEENGQKIREKGSYCQCCDICIKLLGENEDCVPESDFLGVIITSECASGLLCDPSLKKCIRPAVY
;
A
#
# COMPACT_ATOMS: atom_id res chain seq x y z
N MET A 1 9.39 -8.47 32.66
CA MET A 1 8.22 -8.17 31.79
C MET A 1 8.51 -7.13 30.71
N ILE A 2 9.14 -5.98 31.00
CA ILE A 2 9.41 -4.93 29.99
C ILE A 2 10.35 -5.41 28.85
N LYS A 3 11.37 -6.24 29.15
CA LYS A 3 12.31 -6.75 28.12
C LYS A 3 11.64 -7.67 27.08
N GLU A 4 10.69 -8.49 27.50
CA GLU A 4 9.94 -9.39 26.61
C GLU A 4 9.02 -8.58 25.65
N LEU A 5 8.42 -7.50 26.15
CA LEU A 5 7.55 -6.63 25.37
C LEU A 5 8.32 -5.87 24.26
N ILE A 6 9.53 -5.39 24.57
CA ILE A 6 10.39 -4.71 23.59
C ILE A 6 10.81 -5.66 22.45
N LEU A 7 11.09 -6.93 22.77
CA LEU A 7 11.44 -7.94 21.77
C LEU A 7 10.26 -8.23 20.82
N ILE A 8 9.04 -8.33 21.35
CA ILE A 8 7.82 -8.58 20.57
C ILE A 8 7.50 -7.39 19.65
N ILE A 9 7.59 -6.16 20.16
CA ILE A 9 7.35 -4.94 19.36
C ILE A 9 8.41 -4.82 18.25
N GLY A 10 9.69 -5.07 18.56
CA GLY A 10 10.77 -5.09 17.57
C GLY A 10 10.59 -6.15 16.49
N CYS A 11 10.06 -7.33 16.82
CA CYS A 11 9.76 -8.35 15.82
C CYS A 11 8.57 -7.98 14.91
N MET A 12 7.55 -7.27 15.41
CA MET A 12 6.41 -6.84 14.60
C MET A 12 6.79 -5.73 13.61
N THR A 13 7.61 -4.76 14.01
CA THR A 13 8.07 -3.69 13.11
C THR A 13 8.97 -4.23 11.99
N VAL A 14 9.80 -5.23 12.29
CA VAL A 14 10.61 -5.93 11.28
C VAL A 14 9.74 -6.82 10.38
N ALA A 15 8.68 -7.43 10.91
CA ALA A 15 7.75 -8.23 10.11
C ALA A 15 6.96 -7.39 9.09
N ASP A 16 6.58 -6.16 9.43
CA ASP A 16 5.91 -5.26 8.48
C ASP A 16 6.85 -4.72 7.39
N ALA A 17 8.15 -4.64 7.64
CA ALA A 17 9.14 -4.35 6.59
C ALA A 17 9.34 -5.52 5.61
N VAL A 18 9.02 -6.75 6.03
CA VAL A 18 9.15 -7.98 5.21
C VAL A 18 7.84 -8.33 4.50
N LEU A 19 6.70 -7.97 5.10
CA LEU A 19 5.38 -8.14 4.48
C LEU A 19 5.13 -6.96 3.55
N CYS A 20 5.33 -7.19 2.26
CA CYS A 20 4.92 -6.33 1.16
C CYS A 20 3.41 -6.05 1.16
N ARG A 21 2.92 -5.26 2.14
CA ARG A 21 1.53 -4.86 2.27
C ARG A 21 1.21 -3.77 1.25
N LEU A 22 -0.06 -3.70 0.86
CA LEU A 22 -0.55 -2.71 -0.10
C LEU A 22 -0.25 -1.26 0.34
N SER A 23 -0.27 -1.01 1.66
CA SER A 23 0.05 0.28 2.26
C SER A 23 1.50 0.71 2.01
N THR A 24 2.44 -0.23 1.94
CA THR A 24 3.85 0.02 1.67
C THR A 24 4.07 0.63 0.28
N CYS A 25 3.18 0.35 -0.68
CA CYS A 25 3.27 0.92 -2.02
C CYS A 25 2.90 2.42 -2.07
N LEU A 26 2.08 2.91 -1.12
CA LEU A 26 1.63 4.31 -1.10
C LEU A 26 2.77 5.29 -0.77
N SER A 27 3.82 4.82 -0.08
CA SER A 27 4.96 5.66 0.29
C SER A 27 6.05 5.75 -0.79
N PHE A 28 5.97 4.99 -1.87
CA PHE A 28 6.97 5.00 -2.94
C PHE A 28 6.50 5.81 -4.14
N GLN A 29 7.29 6.80 -4.54
CA GLN A 29 7.12 7.46 -5.83
C GLN A 29 7.73 6.59 -6.93
N CYS A 30 6.88 5.99 -7.77
CA CYS A 30 7.34 5.25 -8.93
C CYS A 30 7.82 6.21 -10.04
N GLY A 31 8.97 5.90 -10.64
CA GLY A 31 9.47 6.63 -11.81
C GLY A 31 8.62 6.40 -13.07
N THR A 32 8.92 7.14 -14.13
CA THR A 32 8.22 7.02 -15.42
C THR A 32 8.42 5.62 -16.04
N THR A 33 7.38 5.10 -16.68
CA THR A 33 7.34 3.71 -17.21
C THR A 33 7.83 3.59 -18.64
N THR A 34 8.53 4.58 -19.17
CA THR A 34 9.11 4.53 -20.52
C THR A 34 10.44 3.79 -20.50
N CYS A 35 10.44 2.57 -21.03
CA CYS A 35 11.66 1.77 -21.13
C CYS A 35 12.47 2.11 -22.39
N PRO A 36 13.81 2.05 -22.33
CA PRO A 36 14.65 2.21 -23.51
C PRO A 36 14.47 1.04 -24.50
N PRO A 37 14.90 1.20 -25.77
CA PRO A 37 14.88 0.12 -26.76
C PRO A 37 15.57 -1.15 -26.25
N GLY A 38 14.97 -2.31 -26.51
CA GLY A 38 15.46 -3.62 -26.02
C GLY A 38 15.00 -3.99 -24.60
N TYR A 39 14.21 -3.13 -23.96
CA TYR A 39 13.58 -3.39 -22.67
C TYR A 39 12.07 -3.33 -22.78
N ARG A 40 11.38 -4.03 -21.88
CA ARG A 40 9.93 -3.97 -21.74
C ARG A 40 9.52 -3.67 -20.30
N VAL A 41 8.31 -3.14 -20.17
CA VAL A 41 7.71 -2.88 -18.86
C VAL A 41 7.25 -4.20 -18.23
N LYS A 42 7.77 -4.50 -17.04
CA LYS A 42 7.29 -5.53 -16.13
C LYS A 42 6.39 -4.87 -15.09
N ILE A 43 5.11 -5.26 -15.12
CA ILE A 43 4.12 -4.79 -14.14
C ILE A 43 4.47 -5.38 -12.78
N GLY A 44 4.50 -4.53 -11.74
CA GLY A 44 4.83 -4.95 -10.38
C GLY A 44 6.23 -5.56 -10.24
N GLY A 45 7.21 -4.97 -10.93
CA GLY A 45 8.61 -5.41 -10.89
C GLY A 45 9.46 -4.79 -9.79
N GLY A 46 9.03 -3.66 -9.19
CA GLY A 46 9.78 -2.94 -8.15
C GLY A 46 9.75 -3.61 -6.78
N PHE A 47 10.27 -2.92 -5.75
CA PHE A 47 10.18 -3.38 -4.36
C PHE A 47 8.74 -3.74 -4.04
N CYS A 48 8.52 -4.95 -3.52
CA CYS A 48 7.18 -5.44 -3.17
C CYS A 48 6.15 -5.45 -4.32
N GLY A 49 6.60 -5.34 -5.57
CA GLY A 49 5.72 -5.22 -6.72
C GLY A 49 4.95 -3.89 -6.80
N CYS A 50 5.38 -2.87 -6.07
CA CYS A 50 4.68 -1.58 -6.01
C CYS A 50 4.83 -0.74 -7.28
N CYS A 51 5.96 -0.86 -7.97
CA CYS A 51 6.26 -0.07 -9.16
C CYS A 51 6.45 -0.96 -10.41
N ASN A 52 6.07 -0.39 -11.55
CA ASN A 52 6.46 -0.90 -12.85
C ASN A 52 7.96 -0.71 -13.07
N ASN A 53 8.54 -1.54 -13.92
CA ASN A 53 9.98 -1.65 -14.03
C ASN A 53 10.42 -2.07 -15.42
N CYS A 54 11.60 -1.68 -15.86
CA CYS A 54 12.13 -2.06 -17.16
C CYS A 54 13.01 -3.30 -17.03
N VAL A 55 12.70 -4.34 -17.80
CA VAL A 55 13.48 -5.58 -17.87
C VAL A 55 13.93 -5.82 -19.30
N LYS A 56 15.14 -6.36 -19.48
CA LYS A 56 15.64 -6.72 -20.81
C LYS A 56 14.70 -7.75 -21.43
N ALA A 57 14.21 -7.46 -22.64
CA ALA A 57 13.34 -8.36 -23.38
C ALA A 57 14.20 -9.41 -24.10
N LEU A 58 13.90 -10.68 -23.87
CA LEU A 58 14.57 -11.79 -24.54
C LEU A 58 13.76 -12.25 -25.76
N SER A 59 14.44 -12.45 -26.88
CA SER A 59 13.88 -12.94 -28.14
C SER A 59 13.64 -14.45 -28.11
N GLU A 60 12.90 -14.96 -29.10
CA GLU A 60 12.67 -16.40 -29.26
C GLU A 60 14.00 -17.16 -29.40
N GLY A 61 14.16 -18.25 -28.65
CA GLY A 61 15.38 -19.07 -28.61
C GLY A 61 16.43 -18.62 -27.59
N GLU A 62 16.35 -17.38 -27.07
CA GLU A 62 17.30 -16.93 -26.06
C GLU A 62 17.10 -17.63 -24.70
N THR A 63 18.21 -17.83 -23.98
CA THR A 63 18.22 -18.49 -22.67
C THR A 63 17.54 -17.63 -21.61
N CYS A 64 16.64 -18.24 -20.85
CA CYS A 64 15.91 -17.61 -19.76
C CYS A 64 15.99 -18.48 -18.49
N ASN A 65 15.82 -17.85 -17.33
CA ASN A 65 15.80 -18.57 -16.06
C ASN A 65 14.33 -18.92 -15.68
N PRO A 66 13.94 -20.20 -15.62
CA PRO A 66 12.58 -20.61 -15.30
C PRO A 66 12.20 -20.45 -13.82
N ASN A 67 13.17 -20.18 -12.95
CA ASN A 67 13.00 -20.13 -11.49
C ASN A 67 12.74 -18.72 -10.95
N ILE A 68 12.66 -17.70 -11.82
CA ILE A 68 12.41 -16.32 -11.41
C ILE A 68 10.96 -16.15 -10.97
N LYS A 69 10.73 -16.20 -9.66
CA LYS A 69 9.41 -16.09 -9.03
C LYS A 69 9.12 -14.69 -8.47
N TYR A 70 9.38 -13.63 -9.24
CA TYR A 70 9.07 -12.23 -8.90
C TYR A 70 10.05 -11.52 -7.92
N GLY A 71 10.25 -10.22 -8.16
CA GLY A 71 10.88 -9.25 -7.24
C GLY A 71 12.42 -9.20 -7.23
N GLY A 72 13.00 -8.16 -7.80
CA GLY A 72 14.37 -7.72 -7.51
C GLY A 72 14.34 -6.46 -6.62
N TYR A 73 15.32 -6.26 -5.75
CA TYR A 73 15.44 -5.03 -4.97
C TYR A 73 15.67 -3.82 -5.90
N PRO A 74 15.07 -2.64 -5.61
CA PRO A 74 15.32 -1.44 -6.39
C PRO A 74 16.77 -0.98 -6.22
N ALA A 75 17.41 -0.61 -7.32
CA ALA A 75 18.66 0.14 -7.28
C ALA A 75 18.35 1.64 -7.16
N ASN A 76 19.22 2.40 -6.49
CA ASN A 76 19.07 3.84 -6.17
C ASN A 76 18.92 4.79 -7.39
N LYS A 77 18.80 4.29 -8.63
CA LYS A 77 18.76 5.09 -9.86
C LYS A 77 17.69 4.68 -10.88
N GLY A 78 16.61 4.01 -10.44
CA GLY A 78 15.42 3.79 -11.29
C GLY A 78 15.54 2.74 -12.40
N VAL A 79 16.72 2.16 -12.62
CA VAL A 79 16.89 0.96 -13.46
C VAL A 79 17.15 -0.20 -12.52
N THR A 80 16.19 -1.10 -12.35
CA THR A 80 16.43 -2.25 -11.48
C THR A 80 17.20 -3.34 -12.22
N ASN A 81 17.97 -4.09 -11.44
CA ASN A 81 18.77 -5.23 -11.87
C ASN A 81 17.90 -6.48 -12.01
N SER A 82 16.68 -6.34 -12.54
CA SER A 82 15.78 -7.46 -12.74
C SER A 82 16.34 -8.37 -13.83
N GLU A 83 16.38 -9.67 -13.56
CA GLU A 83 16.79 -10.67 -14.55
C GLU A 83 15.99 -10.51 -15.87
N PRO A 84 16.62 -10.76 -17.03
CA PRO A 84 15.97 -10.67 -18.33
C PRO A 84 14.70 -11.55 -18.41
N MET A 85 13.70 -11.10 -19.15
CA MET A 85 12.45 -11.84 -19.34
C MET A 85 12.13 -11.97 -20.81
N CYS A 86 11.61 -13.14 -21.22
CA CYS A 86 11.08 -13.38 -22.57
C CYS A 86 10.09 -12.29 -22.99
N ASP A 87 10.20 -11.80 -24.23
CA ASP A 87 9.41 -10.70 -24.77
C ASP A 87 7.91 -11.03 -24.85
N TYR A 88 7.07 -10.05 -25.23
CA TYR A 88 5.63 -10.21 -25.32
C TYR A 88 5.24 -11.38 -26.24
N GLY A 89 4.35 -12.25 -25.76
CA GLY A 89 3.92 -13.45 -26.49
C GLY A 89 4.85 -14.66 -26.34
N LEU A 90 6.00 -14.51 -25.69
CA LEU A 90 6.92 -15.60 -25.39
C LEU A 90 6.78 -16.05 -23.92
N LYS A 91 7.08 -17.33 -23.65
CA LYS A 91 7.21 -17.89 -22.29
C LYS A 91 8.57 -18.56 -22.15
N CYS A 92 9.12 -18.56 -20.94
CA CYS A 92 10.30 -19.36 -20.65
C CYS A 92 9.88 -20.82 -20.52
N ASP A 93 10.34 -21.69 -21.41
CA ASP A 93 10.12 -23.13 -21.30
C ASP A 93 11.03 -23.68 -20.20
N ARG A 94 10.45 -24.38 -19.21
CA ARG A 94 11.21 -24.95 -18.10
C ARG A 94 12.13 -26.09 -18.53
N SER A 95 11.81 -26.77 -19.63
CA SER A 95 12.53 -27.94 -20.11
C SER A 95 13.80 -27.54 -20.86
N THR A 96 13.71 -26.55 -21.74
CA THR A 96 14.84 -26.06 -22.53
C THR A 96 15.53 -24.84 -21.92
N SER A 97 14.91 -24.18 -20.94
CA SER A 97 15.36 -22.89 -20.39
C SER A 97 15.53 -21.82 -21.49
N THR A 98 14.65 -21.84 -22.49
CA THR A 98 14.66 -20.86 -23.59
C THR A 98 13.30 -20.22 -23.79
N CYS A 99 13.29 -19.01 -24.35
CA CYS A 99 12.07 -18.30 -24.68
C CYS A 99 11.41 -18.90 -25.91
N VAL A 100 10.20 -19.43 -25.76
CA VAL A 100 9.43 -20.05 -26.84
C VAL A 100 8.10 -19.33 -27.03
N LYS A 101 7.59 -19.31 -28.26
CA LYS A 101 6.23 -18.81 -28.51
C LYS A 101 5.23 -19.55 -27.64
N LYS A 102 4.34 -18.78 -27.00
CA LYS A 102 3.19 -19.37 -26.32
C LYS A 102 2.32 -20.04 -27.38
N HIS A 103 2.48 -21.34 -27.58
CA HIS A 103 1.51 -22.12 -28.31
C HIS A 103 0.17 -21.88 -27.61
N ASN A 104 -0.75 -21.21 -28.28
CA ASN A 104 -2.14 -21.14 -27.92
C ASN A 104 -2.74 -22.53 -28.11
N ASN A 105 -2.24 -23.52 -27.36
CA ASN A 105 -3.06 -24.66 -27.01
C ASN A 105 -4.11 -24.11 -26.06
N LEU A 106 -5.13 -23.52 -26.68
CA LEU A 106 -6.48 -23.38 -26.17
C LEU A 106 -7.07 -24.80 -26.01
N LEU A 107 -6.32 -25.69 -25.34
CA LEU A 107 -6.86 -26.92 -24.83
C LEU A 107 -7.71 -26.46 -23.66
N LEU A 108 -9.02 -26.49 -23.88
CA LEU A 108 -10.03 -26.55 -22.83
C LEU A 108 -9.43 -27.23 -21.61
N THR A 109 -9.09 -26.43 -20.59
CA THR A 109 -8.84 -26.96 -19.26
C THR A 109 -10.13 -27.64 -18.86
N ARG A 110 -10.13 -28.97 -18.98
CA ARG A 110 -11.03 -29.84 -18.25
C ARG A 110 -11.15 -29.25 -16.86
N ILE A 111 -12.38 -28.89 -16.51
CA ILE A 111 -12.80 -28.60 -15.15
C ILE A 111 -12.32 -29.81 -14.33
N ALA A 112 -11.22 -29.65 -13.62
CA ALA A 112 -10.80 -30.65 -12.66
C ALA A 112 -11.91 -30.70 -11.60
N PRO A 113 -12.48 -31.88 -11.30
CA PRO A 113 -13.45 -32.00 -10.23
C PRO A 113 -12.80 -31.49 -8.94
N LEU A 114 -13.56 -30.64 -8.25
CA LEU A 114 -13.31 -30.08 -6.93
C LEU A 114 -13.40 -31.16 -5.84
N ASP A 115 -12.81 -32.33 -6.06
CA ASP A 115 -12.81 -33.45 -5.12
C ASP A 115 -11.41 -33.59 -4.52
N SER A 116 -11.15 -32.86 -3.44
CA SER A 116 -10.35 -33.32 -2.29
C SER A 116 -9.97 -32.17 -1.34
N LEU A 117 -10.94 -31.41 -0.86
CA LEU A 117 -10.82 -30.73 0.44
C LEU A 117 -11.19 -31.71 1.56
N GLY A 118 -10.38 -32.76 1.65
CA GLY A 118 -10.48 -33.84 2.64
C GLY A 118 -9.21 -34.01 3.45
N LYS A 119 -8.42 -32.95 3.65
CA LYS A 119 -7.44 -32.91 4.73
C LYS A 119 -8.11 -32.27 5.95
N ARG A 120 -8.71 -33.14 6.77
CA ARG A 120 -8.92 -32.92 8.20
C ARG A 120 -7.53 -32.81 8.85
N THR A 121 -6.82 -31.71 8.58
CA THR A 121 -5.76 -31.28 9.49
C THR A 121 -6.48 -30.92 10.77
N HIS A 122 -5.99 -31.43 11.90
CA HIS A 122 -6.27 -30.82 13.18
C HIS A 122 -5.80 -29.38 13.08
N ILE A 123 -6.73 -28.52 12.71
CA ILE A 123 -6.62 -27.07 12.70
C ILE A 123 -6.24 -26.73 14.14
N ASN A 124 -4.94 -26.45 14.32
CA ASN A 124 -4.31 -26.16 15.60
C ASN A 124 -5.11 -25.08 16.34
N MET A 125 -5.95 -25.47 17.30
CA MET A 125 -6.74 -24.56 18.13
C MET A 125 -5.85 -23.47 18.75
N LEU A 126 -4.60 -23.82 19.07
CA LEU A 126 -3.57 -22.90 19.55
C LEU A 126 -3.22 -21.77 18.57
N LYS A 127 -3.27 -21.99 17.24
CA LYS A 127 -3.03 -20.95 16.24
C LYS A 127 -4.15 -19.92 16.19
N TYR A 128 -5.40 -20.35 16.36
CA TYR A 128 -6.56 -19.43 16.39
C TYR A 128 -6.59 -18.64 17.68
N VAL A 129 -6.27 -19.28 18.81
CA VAL A 129 -6.10 -18.58 20.10
C VAL A 129 -4.98 -17.55 20.01
N ALA A 130 -3.83 -17.90 19.44
CA ALA A 130 -2.73 -16.95 19.23
C ALA A 130 -3.14 -15.78 18.32
N LEU A 131 -3.83 -16.06 17.21
CA LEU A 131 -4.29 -15.03 16.27
C LEU A 131 -5.36 -14.13 16.90
N LEU A 132 -6.25 -14.69 17.72
CA LEU A 132 -7.24 -13.94 18.49
C LEU A 132 -6.57 -13.04 19.55
N LEU A 133 -5.58 -13.54 20.29
CA LEU A 133 -4.85 -12.76 21.29
C LEU A 133 -4.08 -11.60 20.65
N VAL A 134 -3.49 -11.81 19.47
CA VAL A 134 -2.85 -10.74 18.69
C VAL A 134 -3.89 -9.71 18.24
N ALA A 135 -5.05 -10.15 17.74
CA ALA A 135 -6.12 -9.24 17.33
C ALA A 135 -6.63 -8.38 18.51
N VAL A 136 -6.80 -8.97 19.69
CA VAL A 136 -7.21 -8.24 20.92
C VAL A 136 -6.12 -7.25 21.34
N ALA A 137 -4.84 -7.61 21.26
CA ALA A 137 -3.75 -6.70 21.59
C ALA A 137 -3.67 -5.49 20.64
N VAL A 138 -3.90 -5.70 19.34
CA VAL A 138 -3.91 -4.61 18.34
C VAL A 138 -5.14 -3.71 18.49
N ALA A 139 -6.31 -4.26 18.85
CA ALA A 139 -7.52 -3.47 19.07
C ALA A 139 -7.38 -2.44 20.20
N GLN A 140 -6.55 -2.72 21.21
CA GLN A 140 -6.29 -1.78 22.31
C GLN A 140 -5.39 -0.59 21.91
N ALA A 141 -4.71 -0.65 20.76
CA ALA A 141 -3.85 0.45 20.30
C ALA A 141 -4.63 1.64 19.71
N ILE A 142 -5.91 1.45 19.39
CA ILE A 142 -6.76 2.44 18.72
C ILE A 142 -7.60 3.24 19.74
N VAL A 143 -7.71 2.75 20.98
CA VAL A 143 -8.52 3.40 22.02
C VAL A 143 -7.66 4.39 22.80
N CYS A 144 -8.10 5.64 22.80
CA CYS A 144 -7.49 6.71 23.59
C CYS A 144 -7.86 6.56 25.07
N PRO A 145 -6.90 6.28 25.97
CA PRO A 145 -7.18 6.25 27.40
C PRO A 145 -7.54 7.65 27.90
N LYS A 146 -8.31 7.73 28.99
CA LYS A 146 -8.85 9.00 29.51
C LYS A 146 -7.77 10.01 29.93
N ASP A 147 -6.60 9.52 30.33
CA ASP A 147 -5.43 10.28 30.75
C ASP A 147 -4.40 10.49 29.62
N PHE A 148 -4.77 10.18 28.37
CA PHE A 148 -3.85 10.32 27.24
C PHE A 148 -3.45 11.78 27.02
N CYS A 149 -4.43 12.69 27.01
CA CYS A 149 -4.20 14.11 26.75
C CYS A 149 -3.36 14.79 27.83
N ASP A 150 -3.34 14.27 29.06
CA ASP A 150 -2.54 14.83 30.16
C ASP A 150 -1.02 14.68 29.93
N LYS A 151 -0.62 13.79 29.02
CA LYS A 151 0.79 13.49 28.68
C LYS A 151 1.20 14.04 27.32
N VAL A 152 0.28 14.67 26.59
CA VAL A 152 0.53 15.20 25.25
C VAL A 152 0.85 16.68 25.37
N GLU A 153 2.03 17.07 24.89
CA GLU A 153 2.41 18.47 24.71
C GLU A 153 1.87 18.96 23.37
N CYS A 154 1.00 19.98 23.38
CA CYS A 154 0.44 20.57 22.17
C CYS A 154 1.37 21.66 21.62
N GLU A 155 1.52 21.70 20.30
CA GLU A 155 2.29 22.74 19.61
C GLU A 155 1.53 24.07 19.60
N GLU A 156 2.25 25.19 19.74
CA GLU A 156 1.67 26.53 19.61
C GLU A 156 1.41 26.85 18.13
N LEU A 157 0.15 27.15 17.79
CA LEU A 157 -0.29 27.35 16.41
C LEU A 157 -0.24 28.83 15.96
N THR A 158 0.82 29.56 16.32
CA THR A 158 0.91 31.01 16.06
C THR A 158 0.86 31.40 14.58
N ASP A 159 1.31 30.51 13.69
CA ASP A 159 1.40 30.78 12.25
C ASP A 159 0.15 30.32 11.47
N CYS A 160 -0.85 29.78 12.16
CA CYS A 160 -2.05 29.24 11.53
C CYS A 160 -3.09 30.32 11.25
N LEU A 161 -2.89 31.05 10.15
CA LEU A 161 -3.74 32.17 9.75
C LEU A 161 -4.53 31.86 8.47
N GLU A 162 -5.78 32.32 8.41
CA GLU A 162 -6.63 32.21 7.22
C GLU A 162 -6.02 32.95 6.01
N GLU A 163 -5.24 34.00 6.25
CA GLU A 163 -4.50 34.72 5.20
C GLU A 163 -3.49 33.83 4.45
N ASN A 164 -2.98 32.79 5.12
CA ASN A 164 -2.06 31.80 4.53
C ASN A 164 -2.80 30.58 3.95
N GLY A 165 -4.14 30.63 3.86
CA GLY A 165 -4.95 29.50 3.42
C GLY A 165 -4.97 28.37 4.44
N GLN A 166 -4.85 28.67 5.73
CA GLN A 166 -4.86 27.70 6.81
C GLN A 166 -5.88 28.09 7.88
N LYS A 167 -6.33 27.12 8.69
CA LYS A 167 -7.25 27.38 9.80
C LYS A 167 -6.97 26.43 10.95
N ILE A 168 -7.21 26.91 12.17
CA ILE A 168 -7.16 26.06 13.37
C ILE A 168 -8.41 25.19 13.40
N ARG A 169 -8.22 23.87 13.41
CA ARG A 169 -9.26 22.88 13.69
C ARG A 169 -9.15 22.45 15.13
N GLU A 170 -10.16 22.79 15.91
CA GLU A 170 -10.24 22.41 17.32
C GLU A 170 -10.21 20.89 17.44
N LYS A 171 -9.39 20.38 18.37
CA LYS A 171 -9.29 18.95 18.69
C LYS A 171 -9.07 18.04 17.48
N GLY A 172 -8.36 18.50 16.45
CA GLY A 172 -8.14 17.69 15.24
C GLY A 172 -7.01 16.66 15.37
N SER A 173 -6.16 16.73 16.39
CA SER A 173 -5.07 15.78 16.60
C SER A 173 -5.54 14.36 16.97
N TYR A 174 -4.60 13.41 17.02
CA TYR A 174 -4.85 12.06 17.51
C TYR A 174 -5.47 12.12 18.92
N CYS A 175 -6.51 11.32 19.16
CA CYS A 175 -7.27 11.34 20.41
C CYS A 175 -7.94 12.67 20.77
N GLN A 176 -8.04 13.62 19.83
CA GLN A 176 -8.74 14.90 20.03
C GLN A 176 -8.18 15.75 21.18
N CYS A 177 -6.87 15.63 21.46
CA CYS A 177 -6.24 16.30 22.60
C CYS A 177 -5.82 17.74 22.30
N CYS A 178 -5.21 17.95 21.15
CA CYS A 178 -4.70 19.23 20.68
C CYS A 178 -5.47 19.73 19.46
N ASP A 179 -5.51 21.04 19.33
CA ASP A 179 -5.87 21.72 18.10
C ASP A 179 -4.77 21.51 17.06
N ILE A 180 -5.12 21.59 15.78
CA ILE A 180 -4.16 21.45 14.68
C ILE A 180 -4.39 22.53 13.65
N CYS A 181 -3.31 22.89 12.94
CA CYS A 181 -3.42 23.73 11.76
C CYS A 181 -3.73 22.88 10.53
N ILE A 182 -4.81 23.18 9.83
CA ILE A 182 -5.21 22.49 8.61
C ILE A 182 -5.18 23.43 7.40
N LYS A 183 -4.92 22.87 6.22
CA LYS A 183 -4.98 23.61 4.96
C LYS A 183 -6.43 23.78 4.50
N LEU A 184 -6.82 25.00 4.15
CA LEU A 184 -8.08 25.28 3.48
C LEU A 184 -7.98 24.99 1.98
N LEU A 185 -8.90 24.18 1.47
CA LEU A 185 -8.95 23.75 0.08
C LEU A 185 -9.93 24.62 -0.72
N GLY A 186 -9.48 25.10 -1.86
CA GLY A 186 -10.28 25.90 -2.79
C GLY A 186 -11.29 25.07 -3.59
N GLU A 187 -12.12 25.76 -4.37
CA GLU A 187 -13.09 25.11 -5.26
C GLU A 187 -12.38 24.23 -6.31
N ASN A 188 -12.90 23.01 -6.51
CA ASN A 188 -12.36 21.95 -7.36
C ASN A 188 -11.03 21.30 -6.91
N GLU A 189 -10.46 21.70 -5.77
CA GLU A 189 -9.33 20.99 -5.17
C GLU A 189 -9.74 19.62 -4.62
N ASP A 190 -8.80 18.69 -4.61
CA ASP A 190 -9.05 17.33 -4.14
C ASP A 190 -9.17 17.31 -2.61
N CYS A 191 -10.25 16.71 -2.14
CA CYS A 191 -10.57 16.56 -0.72
C CYS A 191 -10.82 15.09 -0.40
N VAL A 192 -10.77 14.74 0.90
CA VAL A 192 -11.13 13.40 1.33
C VAL A 192 -12.39 13.45 2.20
N PRO A 193 -13.46 12.74 1.81
CA PRO A 193 -14.71 12.77 2.56
C PRO A 193 -14.52 12.12 3.94
N GLU A 194 -15.18 12.67 4.96
CA GLU A 194 -15.07 12.20 6.35
C GLU A 194 -15.50 10.74 6.52
N SER A 195 -16.39 10.23 5.65
CA SER A 195 -16.84 8.84 5.66
C SER A 195 -15.75 7.82 5.31
N ASP A 196 -14.69 8.24 4.62
CA ASP A 196 -13.61 7.34 4.17
C ASP A 196 -12.58 7.07 5.30
N PHE A 197 -12.65 7.80 6.42
CA PHE A 197 -11.65 7.71 7.49
C PHE A 197 -12.23 7.52 8.89
N LEU A 198 -12.10 6.29 9.40
CA LEU A 198 -12.15 6.03 10.83
C LEU A 198 -10.73 6.11 11.40
N GLY A 199 -10.44 7.16 12.17
CA GLY A 199 -9.22 7.28 12.97
C GLY A 199 -8.00 7.89 12.29
N VAL A 200 -8.15 8.55 11.13
CA VAL A 200 -7.07 9.31 10.48
C VAL A 200 -7.23 10.80 10.77
N ILE A 201 -6.12 11.48 11.03
CA ILE A 201 -6.07 12.94 11.22
C ILE A 201 -6.21 13.60 9.85
N ILE A 202 -7.27 14.38 9.67
CA ILE A 202 -7.50 15.15 8.45
C ILE A 202 -6.69 16.45 8.54
N THR A 203 -5.74 16.64 7.62
CA THR A 203 -4.86 17.82 7.57
C THR A 203 -5.32 18.90 6.60
N SER A 204 -6.45 18.70 5.92
CA SER A 204 -7.03 19.66 4.98
C SER A 204 -8.55 19.60 4.94
N GLU A 205 -9.21 20.74 4.83
CA GLU A 205 -10.66 20.87 4.78
C GLU A 205 -11.07 21.87 3.69
N CYS A 206 -12.25 21.73 3.11
CA CYS A 206 -12.74 22.69 2.14
C CYS A 206 -12.93 24.08 2.77
N ALA A 207 -12.60 25.14 2.02
CA ALA A 207 -12.78 26.51 2.46
C ALA A 207 -14.27 26.84 2.75
N SER A 208 -14.50 27.91 3.49
CA SER A 208 -15.85 28.34 3.92
C SER A 208 -16.84 28.39 2.75
N GLY A 209 -17.97 27.68 2.91
CA GLY A 209 -19.03 27.60 1.90
C GLY A 209 -18.85 26.52 0.84
N LEU A 210 -17.80 25.71 0.91
CA LEU A 210 -17.58 24.53 0.07
C LEU A 210 -17.83 23.25 0.86
N LEU A 211 -18.30 22.21 0.18
CA LEU A 211 -18.47 20.86 0.71
C LEU A 211 -17.63 19.88 -0.09
N CYS A 212 -17.05 18.88 0.57
CA CYS A 212 -16.35 17.80 -0.11
C CYS A 212 -17.36 16.81 -0.71
N ASP A 213 -17.49 16.78 -2.03
CA ASP A 213 -18.35 15.82 -2.71
C ASP A 213 -17.73 14.41 -2.63
N PRO A 214 -18.39 13.42 -2.02
CA PRO A 214 -17.82 12.08 -1.85
C PRO A 214 -17.65 11.30 -3.16
N SER A 215 -18.41 11.65 -4.20
CA SER A 215 -18.33 11.00 -5.52
C SER A 215 -17.18 11.56 -6.35
N LEU A 216 -17.01 12.88 -6.31
CA LEU A 216 -15.98 13.58 -7.09
C LEU A 216 -14.65 13.70 -6.34
N LYS A 217 -14.67 13.57 -5.01
CA LYS A 217 -13.55 13.84 -4.10
C LYS A 217 -12.99 15.24 -4.30
N LYS A 218 -13.89 16.21 -4.49
CA LYS A 218 -13.56 17.61 -4.75
C LYS A 218 -14.40 18.56 -3.91
N CYS A 219 -13.81 19.69 -3.53
CA CYS A 219 -14.52 20.76 -2.87
C CYS A 219 -15.43 21.49 -3.87
N ILE A 220 -16.74 21.43 -3.67
CA ILE A 220 -17.74 22.06 -4.54
C ILE A 220 -18.62 23.02 -3.76
N ARG A 221 -19.19 24.03 -4.42
CA ARG A 221 -20.27 24.82 -3.82
C ARG A 221 -21.54 23.98 -3.79
N PRO A 222 -22.24 23.88 -2.64
CA PRO A 222 -23.57 23.27 -2.64
C PRO A 222 -24.48 24.07 -3.56
N ALA A 223 -25.25 23.38 -4.41
CA ALA A 223 -26.31 24.01 -5.17
C ALA A 223 -27.33 24.57 -4.15
N VAL A 224 -27.41 25.90 -4.07
CA VAL A 224 -28.46 26.58 -3.28
C VAL A 224 -29.76 26.37 -4.05
N TYR A 225 -30.61 25.46 -3.56
CA TYR A 225 -31.97 25.25 -4.06
C TYR A 225 -32.97 26.09 -3.28
#